data_AF-A0A7V1YMT5-F1
#
_entry.id   AF-A0A7V1YMT5-F1
#
_cell.length_a   1.000
_cell.length_b   1.000
_cell.length_c   1.000
_cell.angle_alpha   90.00
_cell.angle_beta   90.00
_cell.angle_gamma   90.00
#
_symmetry.space_group_name_H-M   'P 1'
#
loop_
_entity.id
_entity.type
_entity.pdbx_description
1 polymer ?
#
loop_
_entity_poly.entity_id
_entity_poly.type
_entity_poly.pdbx_seq_one_letter_code
_entity_poly.pdbx_strand_id
1 'polypeptide(L)'
;MTRVELVDPAGGPPRRADIRVNHPASVGGVRFYQYGYGWAPVIEVRRDGELVASGPVTFQQDTASRGVNQLAMPWRGVLKLPGLRPQVGIEFDLWPDIRGLISLLQTGRPTPMLDPFRPVLLYTAYRGDLGLTVPQPWSVLDKRGLRRWTGGAIGAGRTVDLATGEVVRGDVDRAPGITVRFSGLRKYTVLQVGRDRALPLVLLASVVLLIALPPALHGSRRRIFVRAETNGEGTVLRVGGFALQRRETFEEEFARLVEDLERASQGREVGAR
;
A
#
# COMPACT_ATOMS: atom_id res chain seq x y z
N MET A 1 -13.00 -5.39 -8.43
CA MET A 1 -12.46 -5.37 -9.80
C MET A 1 -12.78 -4.01 -10.39
N THR A 2 -11.76 -3.29 -10.83
CA THR A 2 -11.91 -1.95 -11.43
C THR A 2 -11.52 -2.06 -12.89
N ARG A 3 -12.46 -1.76 -13.80
CA ARG A 3 -12.18 -1.72 -15.23
C ARG A 3 -11.74 -0.32 -15.62
N VAL A 4 -10.62 -0.23 -16.32
CA VAL A 4 -10.04 1.03 -16.80
C VAL A 4 -9.71 0.94 -18.29
N GLU A 5 -9.78 2.08 -18.98
CA GLU A 5 -9.20 2.24 -20.31
C GLU A 5 -7.89 3.04 -20.16
N LEU A 6 -6.78 2.42 -20.54
CA LEU A 6 -5.45 3.01 -20.43
C LEU A 6 -4.99 3.47 -21.81
N VAL A 7 -4.61 4.74 -21.90
CA VAL A 7 -4.09 5.34 -23.13
C VAL A 7 -2.57 5.49 -23.00
N ASP A 8 -1.85 5.05 -24.03
CA ASP A 8 -0.39 5.19 -24.06
C ASP A 8 -0.01 6.65 -24.38
N PRO A 9 0.79 7.33 -23.55
CA PRO A 9 1.27 8.67 -23.86
C PRO A 9 2.11 8.77 -25.13
N ALA A 10 2.67 7.66 -25.64
CA ALA A 10 3.39 7.62 -26.92
C ALA A 10 2.44 7.60 -28.15
N GLY A 11 1.13 7.62 -27.94
CA GLY A 11 0.12 7.50 -29.00
C GLY A 11 -0.18 6.03 -29.31
N GLY A 12 -1.44 5.63 -29.11
CA GLY A 12 -1.92 4.29 -29.38
C GLY A 12 -3.39 4.14 -28.99
N PRO A 13 -4.09 3.12 -29.51
CA PRO A 13 -5.48 2.89 -29.17
C PRO A 13 -5.63 2.58 -27.66
N PRO A 14 -6.71 3.05 -27.00
CA PRO A 14 -6.97 2.74 -25.60
C PRO A 14 -6.99 1.23 -25.36
N ARG A 15 -6.28 0.76 -24.36
CA ARG A 15 -6.30 -0.64 -23.93
C ARG A 15 -7.16 -0.80 -22.70
N ARG A 16 -8.16 -1.68 -22.78
CA ARG A 16 -8.94 -2.09 -21.61
C ARG A 16 -8.09 -2.95 -20.70
N ALA A 17 -8.03 -2.60 -19.42
CA ALA A 17 -7.37 -3.38 -18.39
C ALA A 17 -8.26 -3.51 -17.17
N ASP A 18 -8.17 -4.65 -16.51
CA ASP A 18 -8.88 -4.90 -15.26
C ASP A 18 -7.86 -4.89 -14.12
N ILE A 19 -7.98 -3.92 -13.23
CA ILE A 19 -7.15 -3.82 -12.03
C ILE A 19 -7.83 -4.62 -10.92
N ARG A 20 -7.08 -5.56 -10.32
CA ARG A 20 -7.50 -6.37 -9.18
C ARG A 20 -6.39 -6.39 -8.11
N VAL A 21 -6.75 -6.81 -6.90
CA VAL A 21 -5.78 -7.08 -5.83
C VAL A 21 -4.72 -8.07 -6.37
N ASN A 22 -3.44 -7.73 -6.24
CA ASN A 22 -2.27 -8.45 -6.75
C ASN A 22 -2.13 -8.58 -8.29
N HIS A 23 -3.03 -7.97 -9.06
CA HIS A 23 -2.93 -7.90 -10.52
C HIS A 23 -2.91 -6.43 -10.97
N PRO A 24 -1.76 -5.75 -10.86
CA PRO A 24 -1.64 -4.37 -11.31
C PRO A 24 -1.71 -4.28 -12.84
N ALA A 25 -2.33 -3.22 -13.35
CA ALA A 25 -2.23 -2.88 -14.77
C ALA A 25 -0.99 -2.02 -15.03
N SER A 26 -0.43 -2.07 -16.24
CA SER A 26 0.72 -1.22 -16.59
C SER A 26 0.64 -0.67 -18.01
N VAL A 27 1.04 0.60 -18.17
CA VAL A 27 1.14 1.31 -19.46
C VAL A 27 2.32 2.28 -19.39
N GLY A 28 3.15 2.34 -20.45
CA GLY A 28 4.28 3.27 -20.54
C GLY A 28 5.30 3.18 -19.40
N GLY A 29 5.46 2.00 -18.78
CA GLY A 29 6.32 1.79 -17.61
C GLY A 29 5.74 2.27 -16.28
N VAL A 30 4.49 2.75 -16.26
CA VAL A 30 3.72 3.08 -15.06
C VAL A 30 2.89 1.87 -14.65
N ARG A 31 2.85 1.57 -13.36
CA ARG A 31 2.03 0.51 -12.76
C ARG A 31 0.90 1.12 -11.92
N PHE A 32 -0.29 0.56 -12.07
CA PHE A 32 -1.50 0.93 -11.36
C PHE A 32 -1.89 -0.21 -10.42
N TYR A 33 -1.83 0.06 -9.13
CA TYR A 33 -2.19 -0.89 -8.08
C TYR A 33 -3.52 -0.50 -7.46
N GLN A 34 -4.41 -1.46 -7.23
CA GLN A 34 -5.58 -1.23 -6.40
C GLN A 34 -5.15 -1.27 -4.93
N TYR A 35 -5.04 -0.09 -4.31
CA TYR A 35 -4.66 0.07 -2.90
C TYR A 35 -5.83 -0.13 -1.95
N GLY A 36 -7.03 0.32 -2.36
CA GLY A 36 -8.22 0.25 -1.52
C GLY A 36 -9.51 0.26 -2.31
N TYR A 37 -10.59 0.01 -1.60
CA TYR A 37 -11.95 0.15 -2.08
C TYR A 37 -12.88 0.47 -0.92
N GLY A 38 -14.06 0.98 -1.24
CA GLY A 38 -15.07 1.22 -0.22
C GLY A 38 -16.36 1.73 -0.78
N TRP A 39 -17.21 2.18 0.14
CA TRP A 39 -18.50 2.74 -0.17
C TRP A 39 -18.47 4.27 -0.07
N ALA A 40 -19.13 4.92 -1.02
CA ALA A 40 -19.30 6.36 -1.05
C ALA A 40 -20.80 6.69 -1.20
N PRO A 41 -21.52 6.99 -0.10
CA PRO A 41 -22.87 7.48 -0.18
C PRO A 41 -22.91 8.83 -0.92
N VAL A 42 -23.88 8.98 -1.82
CA VAL A 42 -24.17 10.24 -2.50
C VAL A 42 -25.06 11.07 -1.60
N ILE A 43 -24.46 12.10 -1.02
CA ILE A 43 -25.11 12.96 -0.04
C ILE A 43 -25.37 14.31 -0.71
N GLU A 44 -26.57 14.82 -0.51
CA GLU A 44 -26.98 16.14 -0.99
C GLU A 44 -27.53 16.91 0.19
N VAL A 45 -27.01 18.11 0.41
CA VAL A 45 -27.41 19.00 1.49
C VAL A 45 -27.96 20.27 0.88
N ARG A 46 -29.16 20.66 1.33
CA ARG A 46 -29.78 21.93 0.99
C ARG A 46 -30.04 22.77 2.22
N ARG A 47 -30.04 24.09 2.04
CA ARG A 47 -30.46 25.09 3.01
C ARG A 47 -31.59 25.91 2.40
N ASP A 48 -32.77 25.86 2.99
CA ASP A 48 -33.95 26.61 2.53
C ASP A 48 -34.22 26.40 1.02
N GLY A 49 -34.07 25.15 0.55
CA GLY A 49 -34.19 24.76 -0.87
C GLY A 49 -32.93 24.95 -1.72
N GLU A 50 -31.96 25.74 -1.29
CA GLU A 50 -30.73 26.02 -2.04
C GLU A 50 -29.67 24.93 -1.83
N LEU A 51 -28.98 24.53 -2.90
CA LEU A 51 -27.93 23.50 -2.84
C LEU A 51 -26.67 24.02 -2.13
N VAL A 52 -26.30 23.36 -1.03
CA VAL A 52 -25.10 23.70 -0.23
C VAL A 52 -23.94 22.76 -0.57
N ALA A 53 -24.22 21.47 -0.68
CA ALA A 53 -23.22 20.45 -1.01
C ALA A 53 -23.89 19.27 -1.72
N SER A 54 -23.23 18.70 -2.73
CA SER A 54 -23.70 17.49 -3.39
C SER A 54 -22.55 16.66 -3.91
N GLY A 55 -22.59 15.35 -3.69
CA GLY A 55 -21.65 14.42 -4.28
C GLY A 55 -21.46 13.13 -3.49
N PRO A 56 -20.67 12.19 -4.04
CA PRO A 56 -20.23 11.01 -3.31
C PRO A 56 -19.22 11.42 -2.22
N VAL A 57 -19.47 11.00 -0.99
CA VAL A 57 -18.52 11.19 0.13
C VAL A 57 -17.87 9.85 0.43
N THR A 58 -16.55 9.76 0.37
CA THR A 58 -15.83 8.50 0.64
C THR A 58 -15.91 8.13 2.11
N PHE A 59 -16.35 6.92 2.44
CA PHE A 59 -16.40 6.45 3.82
C PHE A 59 -15.31 5.41 4.07
N GLN A 60 -14.83 5.32 5.31
CA GLN A 60 -13.86 4.32 5.75
C GLN A 60 -14.54 3.30 6.65
N GLN A 61 -14.25 2.02 6.46
CA GLN A 61 -14.81 1.00 7.34
C GLN A 61 -14.23 1.13 8.74
N ASP A 62 -15.08 1.06 9.75
CA ASP A 62 -14.64 1.12 11.14
C ASP A 62 -13.82 -0.13 11.51
N THR A 63 -12.89 0.03 12.45
CA THR A 63 -11.99 -1.04 12.87
C THR A 63 -12.71 -2.01 13.78
N ALA A 64 -12.75 -3.30 13.41
CA ALA A 64 -13.35 -4.32 14.25
C ALA A 64 -12.53 -4.53 15.53
N SER A 65 -13.24 -4.68 16.65
CA SER A 65 -12.64 -5.21 17.88
C SER A 65 -12.30 -6.69 17.74
N ARG A 66 -11.42 -7.20 18.61
CA ARG A 66 -10.98 -8.61 18.57
C ARG A 66 -12.18 -9.56 18.65
N GLY A 67 -12.26 -10.50 17.71
CA GLY A 67 -13.35 -11.48 17.63
C GLY A 67 -14.59 -11.00 16.87
N VAL A 68 -14.60 -9.76 16.37
CA VAL A 68 -15.66 -9.24 15.48
C VAL A 68 -15.17 -9.31 14.03
N ASN A 69 -16.06 -9.71 13.12
CA ASN A 69 -15.73 -9.72 11.70
C ASN A 69 -15.66 -8.29 11.16
N GLN A 70 -14.56 -7.91 10.51
CA GLN A 70 -14.37 -6.60 9.90
C GLN A 70 -15.50 -6.22 8.93
N LEU A 71 -16.05 -7.19 8.19
CA LEU A 71 -17.16 -6.98 7.25
C LEU A 71 -18.49 -6.66 7.93
N ALA A 72 -18.60 -6.87 9.25
CA ALA A 72 -19.78 -6.54 10.03
C ALA A 72 -19.75 -5.10 10.58
N MET A 73 -18.61 -4.40 10.45
CA MET A 73 -18.47 -3.03 10.94
C MET A 73 -19.11 -2.02 9.98
N PRO A 74 -19.76 -0.97 10.50
CA PRO A 74 -20.27 0.12 9.68
C PRO A 74 -19.13 0.90 9.01
N TRP A 75 -19.51 1.67 7.98
CA TRP A 75 -18.61 2.58 7.30
C TRP A 75 -18.83 3.99 7.85
N ARG A 76 -17.77 4.68 8.27
CA ARG A 76 -17.84 6.04 8.80
C ARG A 76 -17.43 7.09 7.79
N GLY A 77 -18.11 8.22 7.82
CA GLY A 77 -17.72 9.40 7.08
C GLY A 77 -18.17 10.67 7.78
N VAL A 78 -17.55 11.78 7.39
CA VAL A 78 -17.84 13.11 7.94
C VAL A 78 -18.10 14.06 6.79
N LEU A 79 -19.10 14.92 6.95
CA LEU A 79 -19.35 16.05 6.06
C LEU A 79 -19.23 17.36 6.84
N LYS A 80 -18.37 18.25 6.38
CA LYS A 80 -18.08 19.56 6.97
C LYS A 80 -18.69 20.63 6.08
N LEU A 81 -19.55 21.47 6.63
CA LEU A 81 -20.31 22.50 5.90
C LEU A 81 -19.95 23.90 6.44
N PRO A 82 -18.76 24.44 6.09
CA PRO A 82 -18.31 25.74 6.58
C PRO A 82 -19.06 26.94 5.99
N GLY A 83 -19.78 26.75 4.88
CA GLY A 83 -20.62 27.78 4.26
C GLY A 83 -21.88 28.11 5.08
N LEU A 84 -22.30 27.22 5.99
CA LEU A 84 -23.47 27.45 6.83
C LEU A 84 -23.15 28.36 8.03
N ARG A 85 -24.17 29.03 8.55
CA ARG A 85 -24.12 29.90 9.73
C ARG A 85 -25.25 29.51 10.71
N PRO A 86 -24.95 28.98 11.91
CA PRO A 86 -23.64 28.48 12.35
C PRO A 86 -23.11 27.34 11.45
N GLN A 87 -21.80 27.07 11.47
CA GLN A 87 -21.24 25.98 10.67
C GLN A 87 -21.78 24.63 11.15
N VAL A 88 -21.89 23.68 10.23
CA VAL A 88 -22.48 22.36 10.51
C VAL A 88 -21.47 21.27 10.18
N GLY A 89 -21.30 20.33 11.11
CA GLY A 89 -20.56 19.10 10.89
C GLY A 89 -21.50 17.92 11.06
N ILE A 90 -21.44 16.94 10.16
CA ILE A 90 -22.30 15.75 10.23
C ILE A 90 -21.41 14.52 10.20
N GLU A 91 -21.51 13.71 11.24
CA GLU A 91 -20.91 12.37 11.27
C GLU A 91 -21.96 11.37 10.78
N PHE A 92 -21.48 10.36 10.06
CA PHE A 92 -22.33 9.34 9.48
C PHE A 92 -21.78 7.95 9.76
N ASP A 93 -22.68 7.03 10.13
CA ASP A 93 -22.44 5.58 10.14
C ASP A 93 -23.32 4.95 9.06
N LEU A 94 -22.71 4.57 7.96
CA LEU A 94 -23.35 3.83 6.88
C LEU A 94 -23.36 2.34 7.20
N TRP A 95 -24.56 1.77 7.11
CA TRP A 95 -24.81 0.34 7.06
C TRP A 95 -25.26 -0.03 5.64
N PRO A 96 -24.36 -0.56 4.79
CA PRO A 96 -24.70 -0.96 3.43
C PRO A 96 -25.83 -1.99 3.37
N ASP A 97 -25.90 -2.86 4.39
CA ASP A 97 -26.98 -3.84 4.58
C ASP A 97 -27.68 -3.57 5.93
N ILE A 98 -28.95 -3.18 5.87
CA ILE A 98 -29.75 -2.90 7.08
C ILE A 98 -29.90 -4.11 8.00
N ARG A 99 -29.78 -5.34 7.47
CA ARG A 99 -29.85 -6.57 8.28
C ARG A 99 -28.71 -6.65 9.28
N GLY A 100 -27.54 -6.10 8.93
CA GLY A 100 -26.39 -5.98 9.85
C GLY A 100 -26.71 -5.08 11.04
N LEU A 101 -27.36 -3.93 10.79
CA LEU A 101 -27.81 -3.01 11.83
C LEU A 101 -28.89 -3.65 12.71
N ILE A 102 -29.89 -4.28 12.10
CA ILE A 102 -30.98 -4.95 12.83
C ILE A 102 -30.41 -6.05 13.73
N SER A 103 -29.48 -6.87 13.23
CA SER A 103 -28.81 -7.91 14.01
C SER A 103 -28.07 -7.31 15.21
N LEU A 104 -27.33 -6.22 15.01
CA LEU A 104 -26.65 -5.51 16.10
C LEU A 104 -27.65 -5.05 17.17
N LEU A 105 -28.76 -4.44 16.76
CA LEU A 105 -29.77 -3.90 17.70
C LEU A 105 -30.52 -5.01 18.45
N GLN A 106 -30.78 -6.16 17.81
CA GLN A 106 -31.54 -7.26 18.41
C GLN A 106 -30.69 -8.20 19.25
N THR A 107 -29.46 -8.47 18.82
CA THR A 107 -28.61 -9.53 19.39
C THR A 107 -27.31 -9.01 20.01
N GLY A 108 -27.01 -7.71 19.85
CA GLY A 108 -25.73 -7.12 20.23
C GLY A 108 -24.56 -7.54 19.33
N ARG A 109 -24.81 -8.28 18.24
CA ARG A 109 -23.79 -8.78 17.31
C ARG A 109 -24.12 -8.41 15.87
N PRO A 110 -23.26 -7.65 15.17
CA PRO A 110 -23.48 -7.34 13.76
C PRO A 110 -23.12 -8.55 12.90
N THR A 111 -23.81 -8.69 11.77
CA THR A 111 -23.52 -9.72 10.76
C THR A 111 -22.70 -9.13 9.61
N PRO A 112 -21.85 -9.94 8.95
CA PRO A 112 -21.08 -9.49 7.78
C PRO A 112 -21.97 -8.94 6.66
N MET A 113 -21.62 -7.76 6.14
CA MET A 113 -22.35 -7.07 5.07
C MET A 113 -21.58 -7.18 3.75
N LEU A 114 -21.78 -8.28 3.02
CA LEU A 114 -21.08 -8.54 1.75
C LEU A 114 -21.63 -7.69 0.59
N ASP A 115 -22.95 -7.62 0.51
CA ASP A 115 -23.68 -6.91 -0.54
C ASP A 115 -24.63 -5.88 0.07
N PRO A 116 -24.83 -4.73 -0.60
CA PRO A 116 -25.74 -3.72 -0.09
C PRO A 116 -27.18 -4.19 -0.21
N PHE A 117 -27.93 -4.10 0.89
CA PHE A 117 -29.36 -4.40 0.93
C PHE A 117 -30.09 -3.34 1.76
N ARG A 118 -30.89 -2.52 1.07
CA ARG A 118 -31.56 -1.32 1.63
C ARG A 118 -30.62 -0.49 2.53
N PRO A 119 -29.57 0.13 1.97
CA PRO A 119 -28.59 0.88 2.75
C PRO A 119 -29.24 1.94 3.63
N VAL A 120 -28.74 2.07 4.86
CA VAL A 120 -29.17 3.08 5.82
C VAL A 120 -27.97 3.87 6.33
N LEU A 121 -28.15 5.17 6.41
CA LEU A 121 -27.16 6.13 6.86
C LEU A 121 -27.62 6.70 8.20
N LEU A 122 -27.02 6.24 9.30
CA LEU A 122 -27.20 6.90 10.59
C LEU A 122 -26.37 8.18 10.59
N TYR A 123 -26.89 9.25 11.18
CA TYR A 123 -26.19 10.52 11.24
C TYR A 123 -26.28 11.15 12.63
N THR A 124 -25.25 11.91 12.97
CA THR A 124 -25.26 12.85 14.09
C THR A 124 -24.76 14.19 13.59
N ALA A 125 -25.62 15.20 13.63
CA ALA A 125 -25.30 16.55 13.21
C ALA A 125 -24.91 17.42 14.41
N TYR A 126 -23.95 18.30 14.17
CA TYR A 126 -23.36 19.21 15.12
C TYR A 126 -23.37 20.64 14.54
N ARG A 127 -23.50 21.64 15.42
CA ARG A 127 -23.46 23.07 15.07
C ARG A 127 -22.43 23.80 15.90
N GLY A 128 -21.69 24.72 15.29
CA GLY A 128 -20.71 25.55 16.01
C GLY A 128 -19.53 25.94 15.12
N ASP A 129 -18.33 25.94 15.70
CA ASP A 129 -17.08 26.13 14.98
C ASP A 129 -16.46 24.77 14.63
N LEU A 130 -16.24 24.53 13.33
CA LEU A 130 -15.60 23.30 12.84
C LEU A 130 -14.09 23.27 13.09
N GLY A 131 -13.47 24.36 13.57
CA GLY A 131 -12.05 24.42 13.86
C GLY A 131 -11.18 24.29 12.61
N LEU A 132 -11.66 24.81 11.47
CA LEU A 132 -10.99 24.67 10.16
C LEU A 132 -9.75 25.58 10.00
N THR A 133 -9.41 26.36 11.02
CA THR A 133 -8.18 27.16 11.08
C THR A 133 -6.93 26.30 11.28
N VAL A 134 -7.09 25.06 11.77
CA VAL A 134 -6.01 24.09 11.98
C VAL A 134 -6.18 22.90 11.02
N PRO A 135 -5.09 22.36 10.44
CA PRO A 135 -5.17 21.13 9.65
C PRO A 135 -5.82 19.98 10.43
N GLN A 136 -6.81 19.33 9.81
CA GLN A 136 -7.53 18.21 10.42
C GLN A 136 -7.85 17.12 9.38
N PRO A 137 -7.89 15.84 9.77
CA PRO A 137 -8.26 14.76 8.86
C PRO A 137 -9.65 14.99 8.25
N TRP A 138 -9.81 14.62 6.99
CA TRP A 138 -11.09 14.76 6.30
C TRP A 138 -12.17 13.83 6.86
N SER A 139 -11.77 12.67 7.42
CA SER A 139 -12.67 11.63 7.97
C SER A 139 -13.02 11.79 9.44
N VAL A 140 -12.51 12.84 10.11
CA VAL A 140 -12.73 13.08 11.55
C VAL A 140 -13.28 14.49 11.76
N LEU A 141 -14.20 14.63 12.71
CA LEU A 141 -14.75 15.91 13.13
C LEU A 141 -14.14 16.34 14.48
N ASP A 142 -13.57 17.55 14.54
CA ASP A 142 -13.18 18.14 15.82
C ASP A 142 -14.43 18.67 16.54
N LYS A 143 -14.73 18.09 17.71
CA LYS A 143 -15.95 18.38 18.47
C LYS A 143 -15.77 19.48 19.52
N ARG A 144 -14.56 20.00 19.73
CA ARG A 144 -14.27 20.98 20.81
C ARG A 144 -15.11 22.25 20.71
N GLY A 145 -15.31 22.75 19.49
CA GLY A 145 -16.12 23.95 19.20
C GLY A 145 -17.57 23.66 18.79
N LEU A 146 -18.00 22.40 18.88
CA LEU A 146 -19.27 21.95 18.32
C LEU A 146 -20.24 21.49 19.41
N ARG A 147 -21.52 21.81 19.22
CA ARG A 147 -22.62 21.28 20.04
C ARG A 147 -23.44 20.30 19.22
N ARG A 148 -23.75 19.16 19.81
CA ARG A 148 -24.66 18.18 19.19
C ARG A 148 -26.01 18.85 18.97
N TRP A 149 -26.53 18.73 17.75
CA TRP A 149 -27.78 19.36 17.34
C TRP A 149 -28.89 18.33 17.17
N THR A 150 -28.66 17.31 16.32
CA THR A 150 -29.66 16.27 16.04
C THR A 150 -28.98 14.96 15.68
N GLY A 151 -29.74 13.88 15.61
CA GLY A 151 -29.31 12.63 15.02
C GLY A 151 -30.49 11.81 14.56
N GLY A 152 -30.25 10.89 13.64
CA GLY A 152 -31.31 10.07 13.07
C GLY A 152 -30.79 9.07 12.05
N ALA A 153 -31.70 8.58 11.22
CA ALA A 153 -31.41 7.63 10.17
C ALA A 153 -32.00 8.10 8.84
N ILE A 154 -31.27 7.89 7.75
CA ILE A 154 -31.70 8.20 6.39
C ILE A 154 -31.60 6.92 5.58
N GLY A 155 -32.73 6.46 5.04
CA GLY A 155 -32.72 5.37 4.06
C GLY A 155 -32.27 5.86 2.69
N ALA A 156 -31.68 4.98 1.88
CA ALA A 156 -31.37 5.31 0.49
C ALA A 156 -32.61 5.82 -0.27
N GLY A 157 -32.44 6.90 -1.02
CA GLY A 157 -33.51 7.61 -1.75
C GLY A 157 -34.39 8.52 -0.87
N ARG A 158 -34.04 8.73 0.41
CA ARG A 158 -34.81 9.58 1.32
C ARG A 158 -34.08 10.87 1.67
N THR A 159 -34.89 11.88 1.99
CA THR A 159 -34.45 13.18 2.50
C THR A 159 -34.98 13.34 3.91
N VAL A 160 -34.14 13.82 4.82
CA VAL A 160 -34.53 14.20 6.17
C VAL A 160 -34.27 15.68 6.40
N ASP A 161 -35.12 16.32 7.19
CA ASP A 161 -34.84 17.65 7.75
C ASP A 161 -34.04 17.46 9.04
N LEU A 162 -32.89 18.13 9.15
CA LEU A 162 -32.04 18.06 10.34
C LEU A 162 -32.67 18.75 11.55
N ALA A 163 -33.59 19.70 11.37
CA ALA A 163 -34.26 20.38 12.48
C ALA A 163 -35.25 19.46 13.20
N THR A 164 -36.06 18.73 12.43
CA THR A 164 -37.11 17.84 12.96
C THR A 164 -36.64 16.40 13.12
N GLY A 165 -35.61 15.99 12.37
CA GLY A 165 -35.19 14.60 12.23
C GLY A 165 -36.14 13.76 11.38
N GLU A 166 -37.19 14.35 10.83
CA GLU A 166 -38.23 13.65 10.09
C GLU A 166 -37.92 13.56 8.59
N VAL A 167 -38.49 12.53 7.94
CA VAL A 167 -38.42 12.37 6.49
C VAL A 167 -39.29 13.44 5.83
N VAL A 168 -38.69 14.26 4.97
CA VAL A 168 -39.40 15.27 4.19
C VAL A 168 -40.29 14.56 3.17
N ARG A 169 -41.61 14.70 3.30
CA ARG A 169 -42.61 14.20 2.36
C ARG A 169 -43.09 15.37 1.50
N GLY A 170 -42.48 15.59 0.35
CA GLY A 170 -42.86 16.69 -0.55
C GLY A 170 -41.70 17.21 -1.40
N ASP A 171 -41.87 18.42 -1.92
CA ASP A 171 -40.86 19.12 -2.70
C ASP A 171 -39.69 19.56 -1.81
N VAL A 172 -38.53 18.93 -2.01
CA VAL A 172 -37.31 19.20 -1.25
C VAL A 172 -36.75 20.59 -1.57
N ASP A 173 -37.05 21.13 -2.75
CA ASP A 173 -36.57 22.44 -3.20
C ASP A 173 -37.31 23.61 -2.51
N ARG A 174 -38.36 23.32 -1.74
CA ARG A 174 -39.11 24.31 -0.93
C ARG A 174 -39.07 24.02 0.57
N ALA A 175 -38.33 23.01 0.98
CA ALA A 175 -38.23 22.64 2.39
C ALA A 175 -37.44 23.72 3.15
N PRO A 176 -38.04 24.35 4.18
CA PRO A 176 -37.31 25.28 5.05
C PRO A 176 -36.27 24.51 5.88
N GLY A 177 -35.21 25.20 6.31
CA GLY A 177 -34.19 24.62 7.18
C GLY A 177 -33.07 23.91 6.42
N ILE A 178 -32.44 22.91 7.04
CA ILE A 178 -31.33 22.16 6.43
C ILE A 178 -31.78 20.73 6.18
N THR A 179 -31.86 20.34 4.92
CA THR A 179 -32.24 18.98 4.54
C THR A 179 -31.04 18.19 4.04
N VAL A 180 -30.97 16.92 4.40
CA VAL A 180 -29.94 15.98 3.95
C VAL A 180 -30.61 14.83 3.21
N ARG A 181 -30.24 14.63 1.95
CA ARG A 181 -30.71 13.52 1.12
C ARG A 181 -29.60 12.50 0.95
N PHE A 182 -29.91 11.24 1.23
CA PHE A 182 -29.08 10.11 0.87
C PHE A 182 -29.58 9.54 -0.45
N SER A 183 -28.98 9.97 -1.57
CA SER A 183 -29.50 9.68 -2.92
C SER A 183 -29.26 8.23 -3.33
N GLY A 184 -28.15 7.65 -2.91
CA GLY A 184 -27.77 6.29 -3.25
C GLY A 184 -26.34 5.97 -2.89
N LEU A 185 -25.92 4.74 -3.16
CA LEU A 185 -24.62 4.23 -2.74
C LEU A 185 -23.73 3.91 -3.95
N ARG A 186 -22.51 4.43 -3.99
CA ARG A 186 -21.52 4.10 -5.03
C ARG A 186 -20.32 3.38 -4.44
N LYS A 187 -19.63 2.58 -5.25
CA LYS A 187 -18.33 2.01 -4.92
C LYS A 187 -17.24 2.96 -5.38
N TYR A 188 -16.19 3.12 -4.58
CA TYR A 188 -14.96 3.78 -5.00
C TYR A 188 -13.78 2.82 -4.90
N THR A 189 -12.70 3.14 -5.61
CA THR A 189 -11.43 2.45 -5.51
C THR A 189 -10.32 3.47 -5.39
N VAL A 190 -9.30 3.15 -4.60
CA VAL A 190 -8.08 3.94 -4.50
C VAL A 190 -7.02 3.25 -5.36
N LEU A 191 -6.51 3.97 -6.35
CA LEU A 191 -5.44 3.50 -7.21
C LEU A 191 -4.13 4.17 -6.78
N GLN A 192 -3.11 3.36 -6.52
CA GLN A 192 -1.75 3.83 -6.35
C GLN A 192 -1.03 3.73 -7.70
N VAL A 193 -0.51 4.86 -8.15
CA VAL A 193 0.22 4.97 -9.41
C VAL A 193 1.70 5.08 -9.10
N GLY A 194 2.50 4.17 -9.63
CA GLY A 194 3.94 4.14 -9.39
C GLY A 194 4.71 3.89 -10.67
N ARG A 195 5.84 4.57 -10.83
CA ARG A 195 6.81 4.28 -11.89
C ARG A 195 8.16 3.99 -11.25
N ASP A 196 8.57 2.73 -11.31
CA ASP A 196 9.86 2.32 -10.79
C ASP A 196 10.90 2.34 -11.93
N ARG A 197 11.72 3.39 -11.96
CA ARG A 197 12.83 3.53 -12.92
C ARG A 197 14.10 2.82 -12.44
N ALA A 198 14.20 2.53 -11.15
CA ALA A 198 15.39 1.90 -10.57
C ALA A 198 15.35 0.38 -10.76
N LEU A 199 14.17 -0.22 -10.88
CA LEU A 199 14.01 -1.67 -11.05
C LEU A 199 14.94 -2.31 -12.11
N PRO A 200 15.08 -1.80 -13.35
CA PRO A 200 16.01 -2.39 -14.31
C PRO A 200 17.49 -2.22 -13.92
N LEU A 201 17.85 -1.11 -13.27
CA LEU A 201 19.21 -0.89 -12.75
C LEU A 201 19.54 -1.87 -11.62
N VAL A 202 18.59 -2.08 -10.71
CA VAL A 202 18.71 -3.04 -9.61
C VAL A 202 18.80 -4.47 -10.16
N LEU A 203 17.96 -4.82 -11.13
CA LEU A 203 18.01 -6.13 -11.81
C LEU A 203 19.36 -6.35 -12.47
N LEU A 204 19.88 -5.36 -13.20
CA LEU A 204 21.20 -5.42 -13.81
C LEU A 204 22.29 -5.62 -12.76
N ALA A 205 22.26 -4.84 -11.67
CA ALA A 205 23.21 -4.97 -10.58
C ALA A 205 23.15 -6.36 -9.92
N SER A 206 21.95 -6.91 -9.71
CA SER A 206 21.77 -8.28 -9.20
C SER A 206 22.32 -9.34 -10.15
N VAL A 207 22.09 -9.21 -11.45
CA VAL A 207 22.65 -10.11 -12.47
C VAL A 207 24.17 -10.04 -12.49
N VAL A 208 24.75 -8.84 -12.50
CA VAL A 208 26.21 -8.63 -12.44
C VAL A 208 26.80 -9.26 -11.17
N LEU A 209 26.14 -9.08 -10.01
CA LEU A 209 26.57 -9.67 -8.75
C LEU A 209 26.53 -11.21 -8.79
N LEU A 210 25.47 -11.80 -9.35
CA LEU A 210 25.37 -13.25 -9.54
C LEU A 210 26.43 -13.79 -10.50
N ILE A 211 26.78 -13.05 -11.54
CA ILE A 211 27.85 -13.42 -12.49
C ILE A 211 29.25 -13.26 -11.86
N ALA A 212 29.44 -12.23 -11.03
CA ALA A 212 30.70 -11.98 -10.32
C ALA A 212 30.93 -12.97 -9.17
N LEU A 213 29.86 -13.61 -8.67
CA LEU A 213 29.94 -14.53 -7.54
C LEU A 213 30.77 -15.79 -7.84
N PRO A 214 30.58 -16.55 -8.93
CA PRO A 214 31.43 -17.69 -9.26
C PRO A 214 32.93 -17.37 -9.32
N PRO A 215 33.44 -16.37 -10.06
CA PRO A 215 34.86 -16.07 -10.05
C PRO A 215 35.35 -15.57 -8.69
N ALA A 216 34.53 -14.86 -7.91
CA ALA A 216 34.89 -14.46 -6.54
C ALA A 216 35.01 -15.67 -5.58
N LEU A 217 34.15 -16.68 -5.74
CA LEU A 217 34.20 -17.92 -4.96
C LEU A 217 35.24 -18.92 -5.45
N HIS A 218 35.57 -18.91 -6.75
CA HIS A 218 36.55 -19.82 -7.35
C HIS A 218 37.95 -19.23 -7.42
N GLY A 219 38.12 -17.94 -7.15
CA GLY A 219 39.41 -17.28 -6.95
C GLY A 219 40.10 -17.86 -5.72
N SER A 220 40.82 -18.97 -5.91
CA SER A 220 41.54 -19.63 -4.83
C SER A 220 42.63 -18.69 -4.30
N ARG A 221 42.52 -18.29 -3.04
CA ARG A 221 43.60 -17.60 -2.32
C ARG A 221 44.69 -18.62 -2.01
N ARG A 222 45.49 -18.94 -3.02
CA ARG A 222 46.68 -19.79 -2.91
C ARG A 222 47.82 -18.91 -2.44
N ARG A 223 48.42 -19.25 -1.31
CA ARG A 223 49.64 -18.60 -0.84
C ARG A 223 50.75 -19.63 -0.84
N ILE A 224 51.83 -19.31 -1.53
CA ILE A 224 53.05 -20.11 -1.55
C ILE A 224 54.11 -19.28 -0.84
N PHE A 225 54.74 -19.87 0.16
CA PHE A 225 55.83 -19.29 0.91
C PHE A 225 57.10 -20.05 0.54
N VAL A 226 58.10 -19.32 0.03
CA VAL A 226 59.41 -19.87 -0.28
C VAL A 226 60.42 -19.16 0.61
N ARG A 227 61.25 -19.93 1.30
CA ARG A 227 62.34 -19.43 2.12
C ARG A 227 63.62 -20.13 1.73
N ALA A 228 64.61 -19.37 1.27
CA ALA A 228 65.95 -19.87 1.02
C ALA A 228 66.82 -19.66 2.27
N GLU A 229 67.46 -20.72 2.74
CA GLU A 229 68.43 -20.68 3.85
C GLU A 229 69.75 -21.27 3.36
N THR A 230 70.85 -20.53 3.53
CA THR A 230 72.18 -21.03 3.20
C THR A 230 72.67 -21.95 4.32
N ASN A 231 73.01 -23.18 3.96
CA ASN A 231 73.81 -24.06 4.81
C ASN A 231 75.23 -24.10 4.21
N GLY A 232 76.28 -24.32 4.99
CA GLY A 232 77.68 -24.11 4.55
C GLY A 232 78.12 -24.85 3.26
N GLU A 233 77.32 -25.78 2.74
CA GLU A 233 77.55 -26.56 1.51
C GLU A 233 76.58 -26.23 0.36
N GLY A 234 75.60 -25.32 0.54
CA GLY A 234 74.63 -24.95 -0.50
C GLY A 234 73.45 -24.08 -0.04
N THR A 235 72.51 -23.79 -0.94
CA THR A 235 71.26 -23.07 -0.59
C THR A 235 70.10 -24.07 -0.46
N VAL A 236 69.51 -24.17 0.72
CA VAL A 236 68.32 -25.00 0.98
C VAL A 236 67.06 -24.15 0.76
N LEU A 237 66.20 -24.58 -0.16
CA LEU A 237 64.89 -23.98 -0.39
C LEU A 237 63.82 -24.72 0.41
N ARG A 238 63.17 -24.03 1.35
CA ARG A 238 61.97 -24.50 2.04
C ARG A 238 60.74 -23.89 1.38
N VAL A 239 59.88 -24.75 0.84
CA VAL A 239 58.66 -24.35 0.15
C VAL A 239 57.46 -24.84 0.96
N GLY A 240 56.52 -23.95 1.28
CA GLY A 240 55.27 -24.27 1.96
C GLY A 240 54.08 -23.67 1.21
N GLY A 241 52.99 -24.44 1.08
CA GLY A 241 51.79 -24.02 0.37
C GLY A 241 50.56 -24.05 1.26
N PHE A 242 49.69 -23.04 1.13
CA PHE A 242 48.37 -23.04 1.77
C PHE A 242 47.29 -22.67 0.77
N ALA A 243 46.28 -23.53 0.65
CA ALA A 243 45.06 -23.28 -0.10
C ALA A 243 43.82 -23.52 0.77
N LEU A 244 42.97 -22.50 0.86
CA LEU A 244 41.72 -22.58 1.63
C LEU A 244 40.64 -23.40 0.92
N GLN A 245 40.64 -23.40 -0.43
CA GLN A 245 39.66 -24.07 -1.28
C GLN A 245 40.37 -24.89 -2.38
N ARG A 246 39.75 -26.00 -2.82
CA ARG A 246 40.30 -26.95 -3.81
C ARG A 246 41.69 -27.49 -3.41
N ARG A 247 41.78 -28.08 -2.21
CA ARG A 247 43.04 -28.60 -1.65
C ARG A 247 43.69 -29.66 -2.55
N GLU A 248 42.91 -30.61 -3.06
CA GLU A 248 43.40 -31.70 -3.91
C GLU A 248 44.08 -31.17 -5.18
N THR A 249 43.43 -30.28 -5.93
CA THR A 249 44.03 -29.65 -7.12
C THR A 249 45.26 -28.81 -6.78
N PHE A 250 45.28 -28.15 -5.61
CA PHE A 250 46.44 -27.39 -5.16
C PHE A 250 47.60 -28.30 -4.76
N GLU A 251 47.34 -29.45 -4.13
CA GLU A 251 48.36 -30.43 -3.77
C GLU A 251 49.03 -31.02 -5.02
N GLU A 252 48.26 -31.35 -6.06
CA GLU A 252 48.80 -31.81 -7.35
C GLU A 252 49.68 -30.74 -8.01
N GLU A 253 49.20 -29.49 -8.07
CA GLU A 253 49.97 -28.38 -8.66
C GLU A 253 51.21 -28.03 -7.81
N PHE A 254 51.10 -28.07 -6.48
CA PHE A 254 52.21 -27.81 -5.56
C PHE A 254 53.28 -28.88 -5.66
N ALA A 255 52.89 -30.15 -5.78
CA ALA A 255 53.82 -31.25 -6.02
C ALA A 255 54.56 -31.06 -7.35
N ARG A 256 53.86 -30.70 -8.44
CA ARG A 256 54.52 -30.37 -9.73
C ARG A 256 55.48 -29.19 -9.61
N LEU A 257 55.12 -28.14 -8.85
CA LEU A 257 55.99 -26.99 -8.63
C LEU A 257 57.26 -27.38 -7.85
N VAL A 258 57.14 -28.22 -6.82
CA VAL A 258 58.29 -28.73 -6.07
C VAL A 258 59.19 -29.57 -6.99
N GLU A 259 58.60 -30.44 -7.81
CA GLU A 259 59.34 -31.26 -8.76
C GLU A 259 60.06 -30.41 -9.82
N ASP A 260 59.43 -29.36 -10.34
CA ASP A 260 60.05 -28.41 -11.28
C ASP A 260 61.21 -27.65 -10.62
N LEU A 261 61.07 -27.27 -9.34
CA LEU A 261 62.13 -26.62 -8.58
C LEU A 261 63.30 -27.56 -8.30
N GLU A 262 63.04 -28.84 -8.00
CA GLU A 262 64.06 -29.88 -7.84
C GLU A 262 64.78 -30.18 -9.16
N ARG A 263 64.06 -30.29 -10.28
CA ARG A 263 64.68 -30.46 -11.60
C ARG A 263 65.54 -29.24 -11.97
N ALA A 264 65.08 -28.04 -11.66
CA ALA A 264 65.83 -26.81 -11.92
C ALA A 264 67.08 -26.65 -11.02
N SER A 265 67.06 -27.19 -9.80
CA SER A 265 68.23 -27.17 -8.92
C SER A 265 69.28 -28.19 -9.35
N GLN A 266 68.87 -29.40 -9.76
CA GLN A 266 69.75 -30.45 -10.26
C GLN A 266 70.38 -30.11 -11.62
N GLY A 267 69.65 -29.43 -12.50
CA GLY A 267 70.16 -28.97 -13.79
C GLY A 267 71.26 -27.90 -13.70
N ARG A 268 71.54 -27.37 -12.49
CA ARG A 268 72.57 -26.35 -12.25
C ARG A 268 73.89 -26.89 -11.71
N GLU A 269 74.01 -28.20 -11.50
CA GLU A 269 75.27 -28.84 -11.03
C GLU A 269 76.30 -29.15 -12.13
N VAL A 270 76.09 -28.73 -13.39
CA VAL A 270 77.10 -28.88 -14.45
C VAL A 270 77.55 -27.51 -14.93
N GLY A 271 78.57 -26.95 -14.27
CA GLY A 271 79.20 -25.72 -14.75
C GLY A 271 80.03 -24.93 -13.74
N ALA A 272 80.89 -25.57 -12.96
CA ALA A 272 82.03 -24.88 -12.35
C ALA A 272 83.30 -25.64 -12.72
N ARG A 273 84.14 -24.99 -13.55
CA ARG A 273 85.54 -25.34 -13.77
C ARG A 273 86.33 -25.15 -12.48
#